data_AF-J2KEC9-F1
#
_entry.id   AF-J2KEC9-F1
#
_cell.length_a   1.000
_cell.length_b   1.000
_cell.length_c   1.000
_cell.angle_alpha   90.00
_cell.angle_beta   90.00
_cell.angle_gamma   90.00
#
_symmetry.space_group_name_H-M   'P 1'
#
loop_
_entity.id
_entity.type
_entity.pdbx_description
1 polymer ?
#
loop_
_entity_poly.entity_id
_entity_poly.type
_entity_poly.pdbx_seq_one_letter_code
_entity_poly.pdbx_strand_id
1 'polypeptide(L)'
;MSYYSVTVLTPSPFLAPDQARVADLIGHWALQLDEHKFSMGGQPFDFEFPDLEEDERRVSLMGWSPLGALRLTTYTGAKVSHILLGALACKLAQTYEGWIALDGHLESVTSVPAVLTFEGVEGRIRTSYGVDVISPSVMTYWLGYEDFRLV
;
A
#
# COMPACT_ATOMS: atom_id res chain seq x y z
N MET A 1 -12.60 -6.39 15.25
CA MET A 1 -11.15 -6.14 15.22
C MET A 1 -10.90 -5.19 14.07
N SER A 2 -10.22 -4.07 14.31
CA SER A 2 -9.82 -3.17 13.23
C SER A 2 -8.62 -3.78 12.52
N TYR A 3 -8.68 -3.88 11.19
CA TYR A 3 -7.55 -4.22 10.35
C TYR A 3 -7.20 -2.99 9.50
N TYR A 4 -5.95 -2.92 9.06
CA TYR A 4 -5.46 -1.88 8.17
C TYR A 4 -4.82 -2.53 6.97
N SER A 5 -5.26 -2.13 5.79
CA SER A 5 -4.85 -2.68 4.51
C SER A 5 -4.42 -1.57 3.56
N VAL A 6 -3.41 -1.89 2.76
CA VAL A 6 -3.02 -1.09 1.59
C VAL A 6 -2.80 -2.04 0.43
N THR A 7 -3.15 -1.60 -0.77
CA THR A 7 -3.02 -2.41 -1.98
C THR A 7 -2.07 -1.73 -2.94
N VAL A 8 -1.00 -2.43 -3.32
CA VAL A 8 -0.10 -2.00 -4.38
C VAL A 8 -0.71 -2.39 -5.72
N LEU A 9 -1.07 -1.39 -6.53
CA LEU A 9 -1.61 -1.53 -7.88
C LEU A 9 -0.48 -1.42 -8.90
N THR A 10 -0.43 -2.32 -9.87
CA THR A 10 0.64 -2.39 -10.88
C THR A 10 0.10 -2.36 -12.31
N PRO A 11 0.88 -1.85 -13.28
CA PRO A 11 0.50 -1.83 -14.69
C PRO A 11 0.51 -3.22 -15.33
N SER A 12 1.11 -4.22 -14.67
CA SER A 12 1.21 -5.61 -15.11
C SER A 12 0.66 -6.56 -14.05
N PRO A 13 0.07 -7.70 -14.43
CA PRO A 13 -0.40 -8.70 -13.46
C PRO A 13 0.78 -9.34 -12.71
N PHE A 14 0.54 -9.78 -11.47
CA PHE A 14 1.50 -10.59 -10.71
C PHE A 14 1.44 -12.06 -11.16
N LEU A 15 2.36 -12.46 -12.03
CA LEU A 15 2.49 -13.85 -12.45
C LEU A 15 3.23 -14.67 -11.37
N ALA A 16 3.16 -16.00 -11.44
CA ALA A 16 3.80 -16.88 -10.44
C ALA A 16 5.29 -16.54 -10.13
N PRO A 17 6.14 -16.18 -11.13
CA PRO A 17 7.51 -15.74 -10.83
C PRO A 17 7.57 -14.43 -10.03
N ASP A 18 6.67 -13.50 -10.28
CA ASP A 18 6.60 -12.23 -9.55
C ASP A 18 6.12 -12.44 -8.13
N GLN A 19 5.15 -13.33 -7.92
CA GLN A 19 4.64 -13.70 -6.59
C GLN A 19 5.74 -14.31 -5.73
N ALA A 20 6.55 -15.22 -6.29
CA ALA A 20 7.71 -15.77 -5.60
C ALA A 20 8.74 -14.69 -5.25
N ARG A 21 9.01 -13.75 -6.16
CA ARG A 21 9.91 -12.63 -5.90
C ARG A 21 9.39 -11.67 -4.82
N VAL A 22 8.09 -11.44 -4.73
CA VAL A 22 7.47 -10.67 -3.65
C VAL A 22 7.71 -11.38 -2.32
N ALA A 23 7.45 -12.69 -2.25
CA ALA A 23 7.66 -13.48 -1.04
C ALA A 23 9.15 -13.45 -0.59
N ASP A 24 10.08 -13.63 -1.52
CA ASP A 24 11.53 -13.54 -1.26
C ASP A 24 11.93 -12.16 -0.73
N LEU A 25 11.38 -11.09 -1.33
CA LEU A 25 11.67 -9.70 -0.95
C LEU A 25 11.10 -9.36 0.44
N ILE A 26 9.90 -9.85 0.77
CA ILE A 26 9.34 -9.74 2.13
C ILE A 26 10.19 -10.53 3.12
N GLY A 27 10.57 -11.77 2.78
CA GLY A 27 11.41 -12.64 3.62
C GLY A 27 12.80 -12.09 3.89
N HIS A 28 13.30 -11.16 3.07
CA HIS A 28 14.56 -10.45 3.33
C HIS A 28 14.46 -9.46 4.50
N TRP A 29 13.27 -8.88 4.75
CA TRP A 29 13.05 -7.86 5.79
C TRP A 29 12.23 -8.36 6.98
N ALA A 30 11.56 -9.50 6.83
CA ALA A 30 10.64 -10.03 7.80
C ALA A 30 10.94 -11.50 8.13
N LEU A 31 10.50 -11.91 9.31
CA LEU A 31 10.44 -13.32 9.67
C LEU A 31 9.22 -13.95 9.00
N GLN A 32 9.44 -14.87 8.07
CA GLN A 32 8.35 -15.64 7.46
C GLN A 32 7.67 -16.52 8.52
N LEU A 33 6.34 -16.50 8.58
CA LEU A 33 5.55 -17.32 9.49
C LEU A 33 4.84 -18.46 8.75
N ASP A 34 4.32 -18.16 7.56
CA ASP A 34 3.61 -19.09 6.66
C ASP A 34 3.74 -18.56 5.23
N GLU A 35 3.18 -19.22 4.22
CA GLU A 35 3.28 -18.84 2.80
C GLU A 35 2.93 -17.36 2.55
N HIS A 36 1.84 -16.88 3.16
CA HIS A 36 1.30 -15.54 2.98
C HIS A 36 1.35 -14.69 4.26
N LYS A 37 2.10 -15.13 5.27
CA LYS A 37 2.14 -14.50 6.60
C LYS A 37 3.57 -14.25 7.04
N PHE A 38 3.80 -13.08 7.61
CA PHE A 38 5.13 -12.66 8.05
C PHE A 38 5.06 -11.77 9.29
N SER A 39 6.20 -11.63 9.98
CA SER A 39 6.36 -10.74 11.12
C SER A 39 7.51 -9.77 10.88
N MET A 40 7.24 -8.48 11.02
CA MET A 40 8.23 -7.41 10.91
C MET A 40 8.17 -6.52 12.14
N GLY A 41 9.32 -6.27 12.78
CA GLY A 41 9.36 -5.54 14.06
C GLY A 41 8.52 -6.19 15.17
N GLY A 42 8.33 -7.51 15.11
CA GLY A 42 7.48 -8.27 16.04
C GLY A 42 5.97 -8.10 15.84
N GLN A 43 5.54 -7.45 14.76
CA GLN A 43 4.12 -7.29 14.41
C GLN A 43 3.72 -8.25 13.29
N PRO A 44 2.54 -8.88 13.35
CA PRO A 44 2.05 -9.79 12.32
C PRO A 44 1.44 -9.03 11.12
N PHE A 45 1.71 -9.54 9.94
CA PHE A 45 1.18 -9.08 8.66
C PHE A 45 0.85 -10.26 7.76
N ASP A 46 -0.13 -10.06 6.88
CA ASP A 46 -0.45 -10.98 5.81
C ASP A 46 -0.32 -10.24 4.46
N PHE A 47 -0.10 -10.99 3.38
CA PHE A 47 -0.19 -10.46 2.02
C PHE A 47 -0.92 -11.42 1.09
N GLU A 48 -1.61 -10.86 0.09
CA GLU A 48 -2.36 -11.63 -0.91
C GLU A 48 -2.33 -10.93 -2.27
N PHE A 49 -2.63 -11.67 -3.34
CA PHE A 49 -2.74 -11.16 -4.71
C PHE A 49 -4.21 -11.21 -5.15
N PRO A 50 -5.03 -10.22 -4.78
CA PRO A 50 -6.46 -10.26 -5.10
C PRO A 50 -6.69 -10.00 -6.59
N ASP A 51 -7.79 -10.55 -7.11
CA ASP A 51 -8.32 -10.11 -8.40
C ASP A 51 -8.91 -8.71 -8.27
N LEU A 52 -8.59 -7.85 -9.23
CA LEU A 52 -9.16 -6.50 -9.31
C LEU A 52 -10.61 -6.55 -9.81
N GLU A 53 -11.49 -5.81 -9.16
CA GLU A 53 -12.85 -5.54 -9.62
C GLU A 53 -12.86 -4.64 -10.87
N GLU A 54 -13.98 -4.62 -11.58
CA GLU A 54 -14.10 -3.88 -12.85
C GLU A 54 -13.84 -2.38 -12.67
N ASP A 55 -14.34 -1.78 -11.60
CA ASP A 55 -14.13 -0.36 -11.30
C ASP A 55 -12.68 -0.04 -10.92
N GLU A 56 -11.98 -0.98 -10.26
CA GLU A 56 -10.56 -0.82 -9.94
C GLU A 56 -9.69 -0.87 -11.20
N ARG A 57 -10.01 -1.76 -12.15
CA ARG A 57 -9.31 -1.86 -13.44
C ARG A 57 -9.51 -0.64 -14.33
N ARG A 58 -10.58 0.12 -14.15
CA ARG A 58 -10.90 1.30 -14.96
C ARG A 58 -10.23 2.58 -14.47
N VAL A 59 -9.60 2.56 -13.29
CA VAL A 59 -8.85 3.71 -12.80
C VAL A 59 -7.72 4.04 -13.77
N SER A 60 -7.57 5.33 -14.09
CA SER A 60 -6.42 5.82 -14.85
C SER A 60 -5.41 6.42 -13.89
N LEU A 61 -4.27 5.75 -13.77
CA LEU A 61 -3.13 6.16 -12.95
C LEU A 61 -2.03 6.61 -13.92
N MET A 62 -1.84 7.92 -14.08
CA MET A 62 -0.79 8.49 -14.96
C MET A 62 -0.70 7.83 -16.36
N GLY A 63 -1.85 7.59 -17.00
CA GLY A 63 -1.91 7.07 -18.36
C GLY A 63 -1.93 5.54 -18.50
N TRP A 64 -1.97 4.79 -17.40
CA TRP A 64 -2.19 3.34 -17.40
C TRP A 64 -3.34 2.94 -16.46
N SER A 65 -3.75 1.67 -16.56
CA SER A 65 -4.85 1.09 -15.78
C SER A 65 -4.37 -0.15 -15.01
N PRO A 66 -4.82 -0.35 -13.75
CA PRO A 66 -4.39 -1.49 -12.93
C PRO A 66 -4.67 -2.84 -13.56
N LEU A 67 -3.63 -3.67 -13.65
CA LEU A 67 -3.72 -5.08 -14.07
C LEU A 67 -3.30 -6.07 -12.98
N GLY A 68 -2.54 -5.62 -11.98
CA GLY A 68 -2.16 -6.44 -10.83
C GLY A 68 -2.41 -5.72 -9.51
N ALA A 69 -2.64 -6.51 -8.47
CA ALA A 69 -2.82 -6.05 -7.11
C ALA A 69 -2.05 -6.92 -6.13
N LEU A 70 -1.42 -6.29 -5.15
CA LEU A 70 -0.80 -6.92 -4.00
C LEU A 70 -1.30 -6.22 -2.74
N ARG A 71 -2.15 -6.89 -1.97
CA ARG A 71 -2.70 -6.36 -0.73
C ARG A 71 -1.82 -6.77 0.44
N LEU A 72 -1.51 -5.82 1.31
CA LEU A 72 -0.80 -6.01 2.57
C LEU A 72 -1.75 -5.63 3.70
N THR A 73 -1.82 -6.47 4.74
CA THR A 73 -2.75 -6.27 5.85
C THR A 73 -2.05 -6.44 7.19
N THR A 74 -2.39 -5.59 8.16
CA THR A 74 -2.08 -5.81 9.58
C THR A 74 -3.36 -5.78 10.42
N TYR A 75 -3.38 -6.61 11.47
CA TYR A 75 -4.49 -6.70 12.42
C TYR A 75 -4.20 -5.95 13.72
N THR A 76 -3.11 -5.16 13.72
CA THR A 76 -2.66 -4.40 14.87
C THR A 76 -2.78 -2.91 14.58
N GLY A 77 -3.49 -2.18 15.44
CA GLY A 77 -3.59 -0.71 15.35
C GLY A 77 -2.41 0.03 15.99
N ALA A 78 -1.29 -0.65 16.20
CA ALA A 78 -0.11 -0.04 16.80
C ALA A 78 0.58 0.86 15.77
N LYS A 79 0.97 2.07 16.15
CA LYS A 79 1.69 3.05 15.31
C LYS A 79 2.73 2.41 14.38
N VAL A 80 3.59 1.58 14.97
CA VAL A 80 4.70 0.93 14.27
C VAL A 80 4.19 0.09 13.10
N SER A 81 3.03 -0.57 13.23
CA SER A 81 2.44 -1.39 12.19
C SER A 81 1.99 -0.56 10.99
N HIS A 82 1.46 0.64 11.20
CA HIS A 82 1.08 1.54 10.10
C HIS A 82 2.33 2.03 9.35
N ILE A 83 3.39 2.37 10.08
CA ILE A 83 4.67 2.79 9.50
C ILE A 83 5.29 1.65 8.68
N LEU A 84 5.36 0.45 9.26
CA LEU A 84 5.90 -0.74 8.61
C LEU A 84 5.07 -1.14 7.37
N LEU A 85 3.75 -1.07 7.46
CA LEU A 85 2.83 -1.32 6.35
C LEU A 85 3.07 -0.31 5.21
N GLY A 86 3.12 0.98 5.52
CA GLY A 86 3.36 2.04 4.55
C GLY A 86 4.75 1.94 3.90
N ALA A 87 5.78 1.66 4.69
CA ALA A 87 7.15 1.52 4.20
C ALA A 87 7.29 0.32 3.25
N LEU A 88 6.71 -0.82 3.61
CA LEU A 88 6.73 -2.02 2.76
C LEU A 88 5.95 -1.80 1.46
N ALA A 89 4.73 -1.25 1.55
CA ALA A 89 3.92 -0.92 0.38
C ALA A 89 4.64 0.04 -0.56
N CYS A 90 5.29 1.08 -0.01
CA CYS A 90 6.09 2.03 -0.78
C CYS A 90 7.23 1.33 -1.52
N LYS A 91 7.97 0.45 -0.85
CA LYS A 91 9.09 -0.25 -1.46
C LYS A 91 8.67 -1.22 -2.56
N LEU A 92 7.56 -1.93 -2.35
CA LEU A 92 6.97 -2.81 -3.35
C LEU A 92 6.46 -2.00 -4.55
N ALA A 93 5.73 -0.91 -4.31
CA ALA A 93 5.25 -0.04 -5.38
C ALA A 93 6.41 0.54 -6.21
N GLN A 94 7.52 0.95 -5.60
CA GLN A 94 8.72 1.38 -6.35
C GLN A 94 9.34 0.25 -7.18
N THR A 95 9.29 -0.99 -6.69
CA THR A 95 9.90 -2.15 -7.34
C THR A 95 9.10 -2.63 -8.55
N TYR A 96 7.78 -2.47 -8.51
CA TYR A 96 6.86 -2.91 -9.56
C TYR A 96 6.22 -1.75 -10.34
N GLU A 97 6.81 -0.55 -10.27
CA GLU A 97 6.33 0.67 -10.94
C GLU A 97 4.85 0.96 -10.65
N GLY A 98 4.42 0.66 -9.42
CA GLY A 98 3.04 0.69 -8.97
C GLY A 98 2.68 1.93 -8.14
N TRP A 99 1.39 2.01 -7.83
CA TRP A 99 0.77 3.00 -6.93
C TRP A 99 0.11 2.30 -5.75
N ILE A 100 -0.25 3.04 -4.70
CA ILE A 100 -0.72 2.49 -3.43
C ILE A 100 -2.16 2.94 -3.21
N ALA A 101 -3.12 2.03 -3.30
CA ALA A 101 -4.48 2.26 -2.86
C ALA A 101 -4.57 2.10 -1.33
N LEU A 102 -5.12 3.10 -0.67
CA LEU A 102 -5.45 3.10 0.75
C LEU A 102 -6.91 2.65 0.81
N ASP A 103 -7.25 1.56 1.51
CA ASP A 103 -8.54 0.83 1.46
C ASP A 103 -9.79 1.62 1.93
N GLY A 104 -9.77 2.94 1.79
CA GLY A 104 -10.82 3.90 2.08
C GLY A 104 -10.45 5.32 1.63
N HIS A 105 -11.31 6.27 1.99
CA HIS A 105 -11.03 7.69 1.82
C HIS A 105 -10.21 8.20 2.99
N LEU A 106 -9.13 8.90 2.69
CA LEU A 106 -8.20 9.39 3.68
C LEU A 106 -8.62 10.76 4.22
N GLU A 107 -9.11 10.77 5.46
CA GLU A 107 -9.51 11.98 6.19
C GLU A 107 -8.36 12.62 6.98
N SER A 108 -7.38 11.83 7.42
CA SER A 108 -6.17 12.31 8.11
C SER A 108 -5.07 11.25 8.11
N VAL A 109 -3.81 11.67 7.92
CA VAL A 109 -2.61 10.80 8.14
C VAL A 109 -1.68 11.31 9.21
N THR A 110 -1.81 12.58 9.57
CA THR A 110 -1.01 13.29 10.58
C THR A 110 -1.89 14.38 11.20
N SER A 111 -1.43 14.99 12.29
CA SER A 111 -2.03 16.18 12.90
C SER A 111 -1.85 17.45 12.07
N VAL A 112 -1.09 17.40 10.97
CA VAL A 112 -0.83 18.53 10.06
C VAL A 112 -1.78 18.42 8.85
N PRO A 113 -2.88 19.20 8.79
CA PRO A 113 -3.91 19.02 7.76
C PRO A 113 -3.42 19.30 6.33
N ALA A 114 -2.42 20.17 6.19
CA ALA A 114 -1.82 20.52 4.90
C ALA A 114 -1.08 19.35 4.22
N VAL A 115 -0.79 18.27 4.95
CA VAL A 115 -0.17 17.05 4.40
C VAL A 115 -1.11 16.33 3.42
N LEU A 116 -2.43 16.52 3.59
CA LEU A 116 -3.46 16.00 2.69
C LEU A 116 -3.65 16.84 1.43
N THR A 117 -3.35 18.14 1.53
CA THR A 117 -3.54 19.13 0.47
C THR A 117 -2.37 19.15 -0.52
N PHE A 118 -1.53 18.11 -0.55
CA PHE A 118 -0.63 17.85 -1.69
C PHE A 118 -1.42 17.43 -2.95
N GLU A 119 -2.61 18.01 -3.14
CA GLU A 119 -3.36 18.12 -4.39
C GLU A 119 -2.67 19.21 -5.23
N GLY A 120 -1.60 18.84 -5.94
CA GLY A 120 -0.92 19.83 -6.77
C GLY A 120 0.31 19.36 -7.52
N VAL A 121 0.92 18.23 -7.14
CA VAL A 121 2.03 17.63 -7.90
C VAL A 121 1.93 16.10 -7.85
N GLU A 122 1.21 15.53 -8.81
CA GLU A 122 1.42 14.17 -9.38
C GLU A 122 1.50 12.96 -8.44
N GLY A 123 0.75 12.91 -7.34
CA GLY A 123 0.92 11.81 -6.39
C GLY A 123 -0.27 11.34 -5.55
N ARG A 124 -1.46 11.95 -5.67
CA ARG A 124 -2.69 11.45 -5.02
C ARG A 124 -3.86 11.60 -5.97
N ILE A 125 -4.65 10.53 -6.09
CA ILE A 125 -5.84 10.46 -6.94
C ILE A 125 -6.97 9.87 -6.09
N ARG A 126 -8.08 10.59 -5.97
CA ARG A 126 -9.32 10.01 -5.44
C ARG A 126 -10.04 9.27 -6.56
N THR A 127 -10.25 7.96 -6.40
CA THR A 127 -10.91 7.13 -7.40
C THR A 127 -12.42 7.36 -7.41
N SER A 128 -13.08 6.92 -8.49
CA SER A 128 -14.53 6.97 -8.63
C SER A 128 -15.28 6.10 -7.61
N TYR A 129 -14.63 5.07 -7.06
CA TYR A 129 -15.19 4.20 -6.02
C TYR A 129 -14.80 4.65 -4.59
N GLY A 130 -14.27 5.86 -4.44
CA GLY A 130 -14.12 6.51 -3.13
C GLY A 130 -12.85 6.15 -2.36
N VAL A 131 -11.87 5.52 -3.01
CA VAL A 131 -10.57 5.16 -2.43
C VAL A 131 -9.51 6.18 -2.84
N ASP A 132 -8.61 6.52 -1.93
CA ASP A 132 -7.43 7.30 -2.25
C ASP A 132 -6.29 6.41 -2.76
N VAL A 133 -5.77 6.71 -3.94
CA VAL A 133 -4.59 6.06 -4.52
C VAL A 133 -3.45 7.07 -4.57
N ILE A 134 -2.31 6.70 -4.02
CA ILE A 134 -1.14 7.58 -3.88
C ILE A 134 0.11 7.00 -4.56
N SER A 135 1.00 7.88 -4.97
CA SER A 135 2.32 7.50 -5.46
C SER A 135 3.23 7.11 -4.29
N PRO A 136 4.29 6.31 -4.55
CA PRO A 136 5.28 5.98 -3.52
C PRO A 136 5.96 7.21 -2.91
N SER A 137 6.12 8.29 -3.69
CA SER A 137 6.71 9.55 -3.23
C SER A 137 5.85 10.22 -2.17
N VAL A 138 4.51 10.19 -2.32
CA VAL A 138 3.59 10.72 -1.32
C VAL A 138 3.62 9.89 -0.04
N MET A 139 3.62 8.56 -0.16
CA MET A 139 3.77 7.68 1.02
C MET A 139 5.09 7.94 1.76
N THR A 140 6.21 8.07 1.03
CA THR A 140 7.52 8.38 1.61
C THR A 140 7.51 9.70 2.37
N TYR A 141 6.90 10.74 1.77
CA TYR A 141 6.75 12.04 2.42
C TYR A 141 5.94 11.94 3.72
N TRP A 142 4.82 11.22 3.71
CA TRP A 142 3.98 11.03 4.89
C TRP A 142 4.66 10.21 6.01
N LEU A 143 5.44 9.19 5.65
CA LEU A 143 6.22 8.40 6.62
C LEU A 143 7.28 9.23 7.38
N GLY A 144 7.67 10.40 6.84
CA GLY A 144 8.58 11.33 7.51
C GLY A 144 7.98 12.06 8.71
N TYR A 145 6.65 11.99 8.90
CA TYR A 145 5.96 12.65 10.00
C TYR A 145 5.93 11.78 11.25
N GLU A 146 6.32 12.35 12.39
CA GLU A 146 6.40 11.59 13.64
C GLU A 146 5.07 10.99 14.05
N ASP A 147 3.95 11.64 13.78
CA ASP A 147 2.63 11.20 14.20
C ASP A 147 1.87 10.36 13.16
N PHE A 148 2.52 10.01 12.03
CA PHE A 148 1.93 9.25 10.93
C PHE A 148 1.06 8.06 11.37
N ARG A 149 -0.16 7.99 10.83
CA ARG A 149 -1.07 6.84 10.91
C ARG A 149 -1.82 6.68 9.60
N LEU A 150 -1.99 5.44 9.17
CA LEU A 150 -3.03 5.08 8.20
C LEU A 150 -4.35 5.04 8.95
N VAL A 151 -5.25 6.00 8.72
CA VAL A 151 -6.58 6.06 9.36
C VAL A 151 -7.63 6.30 8.30
#